data_AF-A0A915Q353-F1
#
_entry.id   AF-A0A915Q353-F1
#
_cell.length_a   1.000
_cell.length_b   1.000
_cell.length_c   1.000
_cell.angle_alpha   90.00
_cell.angle_beta   90.00
_cell.angle_gamma   90.00
#
_symmetry.space_group_name_H-M   'P 1'
#
loop_
_entity.id
_entity.type
_entity.pdbx_description
1 polymer ?
#
loop_
_entity_poly.entity_id
_entity_poly.type
_entity_poly.pdbx_seq_one_letter_code
_entity_poly.pdbx_strand_id
1 'polypeptide(L)'
;MTSNPMDNVIQLINQYKGEFEFGISELMKHAGAIINFTSKGSTYQQFNIYHQKLLKQRDEMLIKIRDTHSALPDLDTIKLLNAFTWMAIMLLGLSFGAILGGILFPPFLEFIISGTDAAFLAYFVLPLTVYYFLHLPMEIIINNDLFRRHLLFLFATLEGLLTGYIFSNKDLISAPPIAALTPIAIGLIPHFGSTVIGNDRVKLISLTIGGGFILHLLVGTIISLSLPYLLLAALYGFIGFATLQLCVNNIGKDPVSP
;
A
#
# COMPACT_ATOMS: atom_id res chain seq x y z
N MET A 1 15.82 -27.04 -36.79
CA MET A 1 14.58 -26.25 -36.99
C MET A 1 14.62 -25.11 -35.98
N THR A 2 14.90 -23.89 -36.43
CA THR A 2 15.00 -22.70 -35.59
C THR A 2 13.60 -22.14 -35.36
N SER A 3 13.09 -22.25 -34.13
CA SER A 3 11.83 -21.60 -33.72
C SER A 3 11.95 -20.10 -33.95
N ASN A 4 11.01 -19.51 -34.70
CA ASN A 4 10.99 -18.09 -34.99
C ASN A 4 10.82 -17.32 -33.66
N PRO A 5 11.69 -16.34 -33.33
CA PRO A 5 11.58 -15.59 -32.08
C PRO A 5 10.21 -14.90 -31.91
N MET A 6 9.51 -14.58 -33.00
CA MET A 6 8.16 -14.03 -32.95
C MET A 6 7.11 -15.03 -32.42
N ASP A 7 7.25 -16.32 -32.73
CA ASP A 7 6.32 -17.37 -32.28
C ASP A 7 6.44 -17.60 -30.77
N ASN A 8 7.67 -17.51 -30.23
CA ASN A 8 7.93 -17.59 -28.79
C ASN A 8 7.31 -16.40 -28.03
N VAL A 9 7.35 -15.19 -28.60
CA VAL A 9 6.72 -14.00 -28.02
C VAL A 9 5.20 -14.12 -28.03
N ILE A 10 4.60 -14.58 -29.13
CA ILE A 10 3.16 -14.80 -29.23
C ILE A 10 2.70 -15.88 -28.24
N GLN A 11 3.50 -16.95 -28.07
CA GLN A 11 3.20 -18.00 -27.10
C GLN A 11 3.25 -17.48 -25.66
N LEU A 12 4.22 -16.61 -25.34
CA LEU A 12 4.33 -15.97 -24.04
C LEU A 12 3.17 -15.00 -23.78
N ILE A 13 2.76 -14.20 -24.76
CA ILE A 13 1.61 -13.28 -24.65
C ILE A 13 0.32 -14.06 -24.43
N ASN A 14 0.12 -15.16 -25.17
CA ASN A 14 -1.06 -16.01 -25.01
C ASN A 14 -1.06 -16.72 -23.65
N GLN A 15 0.10 -17.10 -23.14
CA GLN A 15 0.25 -17.65 -21.80
C GLN A 15 -0.11 -16.61 -20.73
N TYR A 16 0.47 -15.40 -20.79
CA TYR A 16 0.16 -14.33 -19.83
C TYR A 16 -1.31 -13.89 -19.89
N LYS A 17 -1.88 -13.84 -21.10
CA LYS A 17 -3.31 -13.56 -21.28
C LYS A 17 -4.17 -14.64 -20.61
N GLY A 18 -3.83 -15.91 -20.80
CA GLY A 18 -4.55 -17.04 -20.18
C GLY A 18 -4.43 -17.06 -18.66
N GLU A 19 -3.25 -16.78 -18.12
CA GLU A 19 -3.01 -16.67 -16.67
C GLU A 19 -3.78 -15.50 -16.05
N PHE A 20 -3.83 -14.36 -16.76
CA PHE A 20 -4.59 -13.18 -16.34
C PHE A 20 -6.11 -13.43 -16.38
N GLU A 21 -6.64 -14.01 -17.45
CA GLU A 21 -8.06 -14.35 -17.58
C GLU A 21 -8.48 -15.39 -16.53
N PHE A 22 -7.63 -16.38 -16.25
CA PHE A 22 -7.87 -17.35 -15.19
C PHE A 22 -7.95 -16.69 -13.81
N GLY A 23 -7.00 -15.81 -13.48
CA GLY A 23 -6.98 -15.07 -12.22
C GLY A 23 -8.19 -14.14 -12.03
N ILE A 24 -8.61 -13.45 -13.10
CA ILE A 24 -9.83 -12.64 -13.10
C ILE A 24 -11.08 -13.52 -12.90
N SER A 25 -11.16 -14.68 -13.56
CA SER A 25 -12.31 -15.58 -13.45
C SER A 25 -12.46 -16.18 -12.06
N GLU A 26 -11.33 -16.56 -11.42
CA GLU A 26 -11.34 -17.06 -10.05
C GLU A 26 -11.68 -15.94 -9.07
N LEU A 27 -11.19 -14.71 -9.27
CA LEU A 27 -11.60 -13.55 -8.48
C LEU A 27 -13.11 -13.27 -8.60
N MET A 28 -13.69 -13.31 -9.81
CA MET A 28 -15.12 -13.11 -10.04
C MET A 28 -15.97 -14.23 -9.42
N LYS A 29 -15.50 -15.47 -9.48
CA LYS A 29 -16.19 -16.63 -8.89
C LYS A 29 -16.21 -16.56 -7.36
N HIS A 30 -15.10 -16.14 -6.74
CA HIS A 30 -15.03 -15.89 -5.31
C HIS A 30 -15.89 -14.68 -4.89
N ALA A 31 -15.90 -13.60 -5.68
CA ALA A 31 -16.78 -12.46 -5.46
C ALA A 31 -18.27 -12.83 -5.57
N GLY A 32 -18.65 -13.65 -6.56
CA GLY A 32 -20.00 -14.17 -6.73
C GLY A 32 -20.46 -15.08 -5.58
N ALA A 33 -19.54 -15.88 -5.01
CA ALA A 33 -19.83 -16.70 -3.84
C ALA A 33 -20.13 -15.85 -2.59
N ILE A 34 -19.44 -14.71 -2.42
CA ILE A 34 -19.66 -13.76 -1.32
C ILE A 34 -21.02 -13.04 -1.47
N ILE A 35 -21.41 -12.69 -2.70
CA ILE A 35 -22.73 -12.09 -3.00
C ILE A 35 -23.86 -13.09 -2.74
N ASN A 36 -23.66 -14.38 -3.02
CA ASN A 36 -24.65 -15.41 -2.70
C ASN A 36 -24.75 -15.70 -1.19
N PHE A 37 -23.67 -15.54 -0.43
CA PHE A 37 -23.64 -15.73 1.03
C PHE A 37 -24.45 -14.67 1.78
N THR A 38 -24.63 -13.48 1.19
CA THR A 38 -25.39 -12.37 1.79
C THR A 38 -26.91 -12.49 1.62
N SER A 39 -27.42 -13.53 0.93
CA SER A 39 -28.85 -13.69 0.62
C SER A 39 -29.69 -14.52 1.62
N LYS A 40 -29.13 -15.03 2.72
CA LYS A 40 -29.88 -15.87 3.70
C LYS A 40 -29.85 -15.33 5.14
N GLY A 41 -30.86 -14.53 5.48
CA GLY A 41 -31.70 -14.74 6.68
C GLY A 41 -31.12 -14.70 8.10
N SER A 42 -29.96 -14.10 8.38
CA SER A 42 -29.54 -13.79 9.77
C SER A 42 -28.75 -12.48 9.92
N THR A 43 -29.12 -11.49 9.10
CA THR A 43 -28.35 -10.26 8.86
C THR A 43 -28.01 -9.46 10.11
N TYR A 44 -28.87 -9.44 11.14
CA TYR A 44 -28.63 -8.64 12.35
C TYR A 44 -27.63 -9.27 13.33
N GLN A 45 -27.71 -10.59 13.57
CA GLN A 45 -26.77 -11.29 14.44
C GLN A 45 -25.37 -11.37 13.80
N GLN A 46 -25.29 -11.66 12.50
CA GLN A 46 -24.03 -11.60 11.77
C GLN A 46 -23.44 -10.18 11.80
N PHE A 47 -24.25 -9.16 11.55
CA PHE A 47 -23.80 -7.76 11.64
C PHE A 47 -23.27 -7.44 13.04
N ASN A 48 -23.94 -7.84 14.12
CA ASN A 48 -23.48 -7.57 15.48
C ASN A 48 -22.16 -8.30 15.79
N ILE A 49 -21.99 -9.55 15.33
CA ILE A 49 -20.72 -10.29 15.48
C ILE A 49 -19.59 -9.58 14.72
N TYR A 50 -19.84 -9.17 13.47
CA TYR A 50 -18.85 -8.40 12.69
C TYR A 50 -18.54 -7.06 13.34
N HIS A 51 -19.55 -6.35 13.83
CA HIS A 51 -19.39 -5.09 14.53
C HIS A 51 -18.52 -5.23 15.78
N GLN A 52 -18.79 -6.24 16.62
CA GLN A 52 -17.97 -6.55 17.79
C GLN A 52 -16.54 -6.93 17.42
N LYS A 53 -16.35 -7.71 16.35
CA LYS A 53 -15.02 -8.07 15.84
C LYS A 53 -14.24 -6.83 15.39
N LEU A 54 -14.89 -5.92 14.65
CA LEU A 54 -14.30 -4.66 14.21
C LEU A 54 -13.95 -3.74 15.39
N LEU A 55 -14.83 -3.65 16.40
CA LEU A 55 -14.57 -2.89 17.62
C LEU A 55 -13.34 -3.43 18.36
N LYS A 56 -13.26 -4.75 18.53
CA LYS A 56 -12.10 -5.40 19.16
C LYS A 56 -10.81 -5.16 18.37
N GLN A 57 -10.85 -5.32 17.04
CA GLN A 57 -9.68 -5.05 16.19
C GLN A 57 -9.23 -3.59 16.26
N ARG A 58 -10.19 -2.64 16.28
CA ARG A 58 -9.91 -1.22 16.49
C ARG A 58 -9.21 -0.99 17.83
N ASP A 59 -9.72 -1.57 18.92
CA ASP A 59 -9.16 -1.36 20.26
C ASP A 59 -7.74 -1.94 20.37
N GLU A 60 -7.52 -3.14 19.82
CA GLU A 60 -6.19 -3.73 19.73
C GLU A 60 -5.22 -2.88 18.89
N MET A 61 -5.70 -2.32 17.76
CA MET A 61 -4.91 -1.42 16.92
C MET A 61 -4.54 -0.14 17.66
N LEU A 62 -5.50 0.48 18.37
CA LEU A 62 -5.27 1.70 19.16
C LEU A 62 -4.26 1.47 20.29
N ILE A 63 -4.36 0.33 20.98
CA ILE A 63 -3.39 -0.05 22.02
C ILE A 63 -1.99 -0.16 21.42
N LYS A 64 -1.84 -0.83 20.27
CA LYS A 64 -0.54 -0.96 19.59
C LYS A 64 0.04 0.38 19.13
N ILE A 65 -0.78 1.26 18.56
CA ILE A 65 -0.32 2.58 18.09
C ILE A 65 0.11 3.45 19.27
N ARG A 66 -0.59 3.37 20.40
CA ARG A 66 -0.29 4.13 21.61
C ARG A 66 0.92 3.59 22.37
N ASP A 67 1.33 2.35 22.12
CA ASP A 67 2.49 1.75 22.77
C ASP A 67 3.82 2.31 22.22
N THR A 68 4.28 3.42 22.80
CA THR A 68 5.53 4.10 22.44
C THR A 68 6.68 3.81 23.40
N HIS A 69 6.40 3.18 24.54
CA HIS A 69 7.36 3.08 25.67
C HIS A 69 7.70 1.64 26.06
N SER A 70 7.07 0.62 25.49
CA SER A 70 7.46 -0.76 25.73
C SER A 70 8.90 -1.02 25.24
N ALA A 71 9.57 -1.95 25.92
CA ALA A 71 10.85 -2.46 25.46
C ALA A 71 10.71 -2.97 24.02
N LEU A 72 11.64 -2.57 23.16
CA LEU A 72 11.65 -3.04 21.79
C LEU A 72 12.00 -4.54 21.80
N PRO A 73 11.16 -5.44 21.25
CA PRO A 73 11.60 -6.80 20.97
C PRO A 73 12.79 -6.76 20.02
N ASP A 74 13.60 -7.83 19.98
CA ASP A 74 14.79 -7.92 19.11
C ASP A 74 14.40 -7.56 17.66
N LEU A 75 14.75 -6.35 17.26
CA LEU A 75 14.23 -5.75 16.05
C LEU A 75 15.00 -6.33 14.86
N ASP A 76 14.32 -7.17 14.09
CA ASP A 76 14.84 -7.61 12.80
C ASP A 76 14.87 -6.42 11.81
N THR A 77 15.96 -5.67 11.86
CA THR A 77 16.17 -4.49 11.02
C THR A 77 16.24 -4.82 9.54
N ILE A 78 16.59 -6.06 9.16
CA ILE A 78 16.62 -6.51 7.76
C ILE A 78 15.18 -6.72 7.27
N LYS A 79 14.33 -7.36 8.07
CA LYS A 79 12.90 -7.52 7.75
C LYS A 79 12.20 -6.17 7.66
N LEU A 80 12.50 -5.26 8.58
CA LEU A 80 11.98 -3.90 8.56
C LEU A 80 12.43 -3.14 7.29
N LEU A 81 13.73 -3.19 6.97
CA LEU A 81 14.30 -2.60 5.77
C LEU A 81 13.60 -3.12 4.50
N ASN A 82 13.45 -4.45 4.38
CA ASN A 82 12.84 -5.07 3.21
C ASN A 82 11.37 -4.66 3.04
N ALA A 83 10.59 -4.66 4.13
CA ALA A 83 9.18 -4.28 4.09
C ALA A 83 9.00 -2.80 3.68
N PHE A 84 9.73 -1.91 4.33
CA PHE A 84 9.59 -0.46 4.09
C PHE A 84 10.27 -0.01 2.78
N THR A 85 11.30 -0.72 2.30
CA THR A 85 11.84 -0.48 0.94
C THR A 85 10.81 -0.84 -0.11
N TRP A 86 10.11 -1.98 0.03
CA TRP A 86 9.04 -2.32 -0.91
C TRP A 86 7.87 -1.33 -0.84
N MET A 87 7.52 -0.86 0.35
CA MET A 87 6.53 0.20 0.52
C MET A 87 6.94 1.49 -0.21
N ALA A 88 8.21 1.89 -0.11
CA ALA A 88 8.73 3.03 -0.84
C ALA A 88 8.63 2.84 -2.36
N ILE A 89 9.00 1.66 -2.89
CA ILE A 89 8.90 1.38 -4.32
C ILE A 89 7.43 1.43 -4.79
N MET A 90 6.48 0.89 -4.02
CA MET A 90 5.04 0.99 -4.32
C MET A 90 4.57 2.45 -4.39
N LEU A 91 5.00 3.30 -3.45
CA LEU A 91 4.64 4.72 -3.45
C LEU A 91 5.31 5.52 -4.58
N LEU A 92 6.48 5.09 -5.03
CA LEU A 92 7.08 5.62 -6.27
C LEU A 92 6.28 5.20 -7.50
N GLY A 93 5.81 3.94 -7.56
CA GLY A 93 4.88 3.47 -8.60
C GLY A 93 3.58 4.28 -8.63
N LEU A 94 3.01 4.58 -7.46
CA LEU A 94 1.86 5.47 -7.33
C LEU A 94 2.15 6.87 -7.87
N SER A 95 3.31 7.45 -7.52
CA SER A 95 3.72 8.76 -8.02
C SER A 95 3.90 8.76 -9.54
N PHE A 96 4.50 7.71 -10.08
CA PHE A 96 4.68 7.51 -11.52
C PHE A 96 3.32 7.39 -12.23
N GLY A 97 2.41 6.58 -11.70
CA GLY A 97 1.04 6.49 -12.19
C GLY A 97 0.35 7.85 -12.20
N ALA A 98 0.46 8.63 -11.12
CA ALA A 98 -0.15 9.95 -11.03
C ALA A 98 0.37 10.92 -12.11
N ILE A 99 1.67 10.88 -12.43
CA ILE A 99 2.23 11.65 -13.54
C ILE A 99 1.60 11.20 -14.88
N LEU A 100 1.52 9.90 -15.12
CA LEU A 100 0.90 9.36 -16.33
C LEU A 100 -0.56 9.81 -16.47
N GLY A 101 -1.35 9.69 -15.42
CA GLY A 101 -2.78 9.98 -15.43
C GLY A 101 -3.11 11.47 -15.40
N GLY A 102 -2.26 12.28 -14.77
CA GLY A 102 -2.45 13.72 -14.64
C GLY A 102 -1.91 14.54 -15.81
N ILE A 103 -0.87 14.05 -16.50
CA ILE A 103 -0.18 14.82 -17.54
C ILE A 103 -0.29 14.15 -18.91
N LEU A 104 -0.05 12.85 -19.02
CA LEU A 104 0.14 12.18 -20.32
C LEU A 104 -1.15 11.63 -20.92
N PHE A 105 -2.02 11.05 -20.08
CA PHE A 105 -3.25 10.39 -20.52
C PHE A 105 -4.59 11.04 -20.13
N PRO A 106 -4.71 12.28 -19.60
CA PRO A 106 -6.03 12.82 -19.26
C PRO A 106 -7.07 12.75 -20.38
N PRO A 107 -6.77 13.15 -21.65
CA PRO A 107 -7.77 13.10 -22.72
C PRO A 107 -8.22 11.67 -23.07
N PHE A 108 -7.32 10.70 -22.94
CA PHE A 108 -7.62 9.30 -23.20
C PHE A 108 -8.46 8.69 -22.07
N LEU A 109 -8.14 9.01 -20.82
CA LEU A 109 -8.88 8.53 -19.65
C LEU A 109 -10.28 9.14 -19.59
N GLU A 110 -10.43 10.42 -19.95
CA GLU A 110 -11.73 11.10 -20.01
C GLU A 110 -12.69 10.48 -21.02
N PHE A 111 -12.17 9.90 -22.11
CA PHE A 111 -12.99 9.16 -23.06
C PHE A 111 -13.53 7.83 -22.48
N ILE A 112 -12.81 7.22 -21.53
CA ILE A 112 -13.12 5.90 -21.00
C ILE A 112 -13.95 5.99 -19.72
N ILE A 113 -13.58 6.91 -18.82
CA ILE A 113 -14.11 6.98 -17.47
C ILE A 113 -14.28 8.43 -17.01
N SER A 114 -15.39 8.72 -16.35
CA SER A 114 -15.60 10.04 -15.75
C SER A 114 -14.71 10.26 -14.53
N GLY A 115 -14.42 11.51 -14.17
CA GLY A 115 -13.65 11.83 -12.96
C GLY A 115 -14.30 11.30 -11.66
N THR A 116 -15.63 11.25 -11.60
CA THR A 116 -16.37 10.70 -10.45
C THR A 116 -16.19 9.18 -10.35
N ASP A 117 -16.31 8.48 -11.47
CA ASP A 117 -16.11 7.02 -11.51
C ASP A 117 -14.65 6.67 -11.22
N ALA A 118 -13.70 7.47 -11.72
CA ALA A 118 -12.28 7.32 -11.42
C ALA A 118 -12.01 7.49 -9.90
N ALA A 119 -12.66 8.46 -9.25
CA ALA A 119 -12.56 8.64 -7.79
C ALA A 119 -13.15 7.46 -7.03
N PHE A 120 -14.29 6.93 -7.47
CA PHE A 120 -14.88 5.74 -6.89
C PHE A 120 -13.96 4.50 -7.05
N LEU A 121 -13.37 4.33 -8.23
CA LEU A 121 -12.41 3.26 -8.47
C LEU A 121 -11.15 3.38 -7.61
N ALA A 122 -10.54 4.58 -7.57
CA ALA A 122 -9.30 4.84 -6.86
C ALA A 122 -9.43 4.64 -5.34
N TYR A 123 -10.49 5.20 -4.75
CA TYR A 123 -10.60 5.28 -3.28
C TYR A 123 -11.46 4.20 -2.64
N PHE A 124 -12.24 3.45 -3.42
CA PHE A 124 -13.09 2.37 -2.88
C PHE A 124 -12.83 1.03 -3.55
N VAL A 125 -12.96 0.93 -4.87
CA VAL A 125 -12.90 -0.37 -5.56
C VAL A 125 -11.50 -0.97 -5.51
N LEU A 126 -10.46 -0.18 -5.78
CA LEU A 126 -9.07 -0.65 -5.73
C LEU A 126 -8.66 -1.09 -4.32
N PRO A 127 -8.83 -0.28 -3.25
CA PRO A 127 -8.54 -0.71 -1.88
C PRO A 127 -9.30 -1.96 -1.46
N LEU A 128 -10.58 -2.09 -1.85
CA LEU A 128 -11.38 -3.27 -1.55
C LEU A 128 -10.86 -4.52 -2.29
N THR A 129 -10.47 -4.36 -3.55
CA THR A 129 -9.88 -5.43 -4.36
C THR A 129 -8.56 -5.90 -3.74
N VAL A 130 -7.70 -4.96 -3.33
CA VAL A 130 -6.44 -5.25 -2.64
C VAL A 130 -6.70 -5.98 -1.31
N TYR A 131 -7.68 -5.54 -0.54
CA TYR A 131 -8.06 -6.18 0.72
C TYR A 131 -8.42 -7.66 0.50
N TYR A 132 -9.30 -7.96 -0.45
CA TYR A 132 -9.67 -9.35 -0.75
C TYR A 132 -8.50 -10.15 -1.32
N PHE A 133 -7.71 -9.55 -2.21
CA PHE A 133 -6.52 -10.18 -2.78
C PHE A 133 -5.52 -10.62 -1.69
N LEU A 134 -5.28 -9.77 -0.68
CA LEU A 134 -4.40 -10.08 0.43
C LEU A 134 -4.91 -11.22 1.33
N HIS A 135 -6.23 -11.44 1.36
CA HIS A 135 -6.87 -12.53 2.12
C HIS A 135 -6.98 -13.84 1.34
N LEU A 136 -6.57 -13.88 0.06
CA LEU A 136 -6.55 -15.13 -0.67
C LEU A 136 -5.57 -16.12 -0.02
N PRO A 137 -5.98 -17.39 0.22
CA PRO A 137 -5.12 -18.40 0.79
C PRO A 137 -4.08 -18.79 -0.27
N MET A 138 -2.87 -18.22 -0.17
CA MET A 138 -1.73 -18.65 -0.97
C MET A 138 -0.66 -19.21 -0.03
N GLU A 139 -0.01 -20.28 -0.46
CA GLU A 139 1.11 -20.85 0.27
C GLU A 139 2.24 -19.81 0.41
N ILE A 140 2.91 -19.80 1.57
CA ILE A 140 4.00 -18.87 1.88
C ILE A 140 5.29 -19.38 1.22
N ILE A 141 5.31 -19.34 -0.11
CA ILE A 141 6.45 -19.70 -0.95
C ILE A 141 6.98 -18.42 -1.62
N ILE A 142 8.29 -18.36 -1.87
CA ILE A 142 8.99 -17.21 -2.48
C ILE A 142 8.27 -16.68 -3.72
N ASN A 143 7.79 -17.56 -4.61
CA ASN A 143 7.10 -17.16 -5.84
C ASN A 143 5.78 -16.43 -5.56
N ASN A 144 5.02 -16.88 -4.56
CA ASN A 144 3.75 -16.26 -4.18
C ASN A 144 3.95 -14.91 -3.49
N ASP A 145 4.98 -14.78 -2.65
CA ASP A 145 5.38 -13.50 -2.06
C ASP A 145 5.83 -12.50 -3.14
N LEU A 146 6.64 -12.95 -4.10
CA LEU A 146 7.06 -12.13 -5.23
C LEU A 146 5.86 -11.68 -6.07
N PHE A 147 4.97 -12.60 -6.42
CA PHE A 147 3.74 -12.29 -7.17
C PHE A 147 2.88 -11.25 -6.43
N ARG A 148 2.65 -11.44 -5.12
CA ARG A 148 1.89 -10.49 -4.29
C ARG A 148 2.49 -9.09 -4.34
N ARG A 149 3.81 -8.96 -4.18
CA ARG A 149 4.49 -7.64 -4.19
C ARG A 149 4.35 -6.92 -5.53
N HIS A 150 4.50 -7.64 -6.64
CA HIS A 150 4.37 -7.04 -7.97
C HIS A 150 2.93 -6.64 -8.28
N LEU A 151 1.95 -7.44 -7.85
CA LEU A 151 0.54 -7.09 -8.03
C LEU A 151 0.15 -5.88 -7.17
N LEU A 152 0.64 -5.79 -5.92
CA LEU A 152 0.45 -4.61 -5.09
C LEU A 152 1.08 -3.35 -5.70
N PHE A 153 2.27 -3.48 -6.30
CA PHE A 153 2.89 -2.39 -7.06
C PHE A 153 2.04 -1.95 -8.26
N LEU A 154 1.46 -2.90 -9.00
CA LEU A 154 0.54 -2.61 -10.10
C LEU A 154 -0.71 -1.87 -9.60
N PHE A 155 -1.33 -2.34 -8.51
CA PHE A 155 -2.48 -1.68 -7.90
C PHE A 155 -2.15 -0.25 -7.45
N ALA A 156 -1.01 -0.04 -6.79
CA ALA A 156 -0.56 1.29 -6.38
C ALA A 156 -0.32 2.22 -7.59
N THR A 157 0.24 1.69 -8.68
CA THR A 157 0.44 2.44 -9.92
C THR A 157 -0.88 2.81 -10.59
N LEU A 158 -1.87 1.90 -10.61
CA LEU A 158 -3.20 2.17 -11.12
C LEU A 158 -3.97 3.17 -10.26
N GLU A 159 -3.88 3.07 -8.94
CA GLU A 159 -4.42 4.07 -8.00
C GLU A 159 -3.79 5.44 -8.27
N GLY A 160 -2.47 5.48 -8.47
CA GLY A 160 -1.75 6.65 -8.92
C GLY A 160 -2.31 7.22 -10.20
N LEU A 161 -2.44 6.40 -11.25
CA LEU A 161 -3.00 6.80 -12.55
C LEU A 161 -4.37 7.46 -12.41
N LEU A 162 -5.29 6.81 -11.69
CA LEU A 162 -6.63 7.35 -11.47
C LEU A 162 -6.60 8.64 -10.63
N THR A 163 -5.76 8.69 -9.59
CA THR A 163 -5.58 9.88 -8.75
C THR A 163 -5.05 11.06 -9.57
N GLY A 164 -4.04 10.83 -10.42
CA GLY A 164 -3.51 11.83 -11.34
C GLY A 164 -4.59 12.36 -12.28
N TYR A 165 -5.39 11.46 -12.86
CA TYR A 165 -6.50 11.85 -13.72
C TYR A 165 -7.55 12.71 -13.01
N ILE A 166 -7.95 12.35 -11.78
CA ILE A 166 -8.91 13.12 -10.96
C ILE A 166 -8.43 14.56 -10.74
N PHE A 167 -7.12 14.76 -10.61
CA PHE A 167 -6.51 16.08 -10.38
C PHE A 167 -6.01 16.78 -11.65
N SER A 168 -6.07 16.14 -12.82
CA SER A 168 -5.53 16.69 -14.09
C SER A 168 -6.06 18.07 -14.45
N ASN A 169 -7.34 18.33 -14.16
CA ASN A 169 -8.03 19.60 -14.44
C ASN A 169 -8.16 20.50 -13.20
N LYS A 170 -7.36 20.25 -12.15
CA LYS A 170 -7.38 21.04 -10.92
C LYS A 170 -6.06 21.75 -10.70
N ASP A 171 -6.13 23.06 -10.52
CA ASP A 171 -4.98 23.89 -10.18
C ASP A 171 -4.56 23.60 -8.73
N LEU A 172 -3.59 22.69 -8.57
CA LEU A 172 -2.96 22.42 -7.29
C LEU A 172 -1.99 23.56 -6.94
N ILE A 173 -2.09 24.08 -5.72
CA ILE A 173 -1.28 25.20 -5.22
C ILE A 173 0.23 24.86 -5.20
N SER A 174 0.57 23.57 -5.02
CA SER A 174 1.96 23.09 -5.00
C SER A 174 2.03 21.61 -5.37
N ALA A 175 3.20 21.16 -5.81
CA ALA A 175 3.47 19.73 -5.96
C ALA A 175 3.33 19.01 -4.59
N PRO A 176 2.74 17.81 -4.55
CA PRO A 176 2.63 17.05 -3.32
C PRO A 176 4.01 16.53 -2.85
N PRO A 177 4.23 16.38 -1.53
CA PRO A 177 5.40 15.69 -1.01
C PRO A 177 5.55 14.26 -1.57
N ILE A 178 6.79 13.81 -1.72
CA ILE A 178 7.11 12.46 -2.19
C ILE A 178 6.80 11.47 -1.07
N ALA A 179 5.67 10.77 -1.17
CA ALA A 179 5.18 9.86 -0.12
C ALA A 179 6.20 8.78 0.26
N ALA A 180 7.07 8.37 -0.68
CA ALA A 180 8.12 7.36 -0.46
C ALA A 180 9.20 7.76 0.57
N LEU A 181 9.39 9.05 0.87
CA LEU A 181 10.44 9.50 1.80
C LEU A 181 10.25 8.95 3.22
N THR A 182 9.00 8.86 3.69
CA THR A 182 8.69 8.34 5.03
C THR A 182 9.08 6.85 5.17
N PRO A 183 8.61 5.92 4.31
CA PRO A 183 9.04 4.54 4.42
C PRO A 183 10.53 4.34 4.14
N ILE A 184 11.17 5.14 3.26
CA ILE A 184 12.63 5.12 3.11
C ILE A 184 13.32 5.41 4.45
N ALA A 185 12.89 6.45 5.16
CA ALA A 185 13.44 6.78 6.48
C ALA A 185 13.22 5.65 7.49
N ILE A 186 12.01 5.06 7.51
CA ILE A 186 11.69 3.95 8.41
C ILE A 186 12.51 2.68 8.10
N GLY A 187 12.82 2.40 6.84
CA GLY A 187 13.64 1.25 6.46
C GLY A 187 15.13 1.45 6.72
N LEU A 188 15.69 2.58 6.27
CA LEU A 188 17.15 2.81 6.28
C LEU A 188 17.69 3.24 7.64
N ILE A 189 16.99 4.10 8.37
CA ILE A 189 17.50 4.67 9.63
C ILE A 189 17.73 3.58 10.69
N PRO A 190 16.82 2.62 10.91
CA PRO A 190 17.04 1.56 11.89
C PRO A 190 18.12 0.57 11.45
N HIS A 191 18.25 0.33 10.15
CA HIS A 191 19.27 -0.56 9.61
C HIS A 191 20.69 -0.01 9.84
N PHE A 192 20.93 1.26 9.48
CA PHE A 192 22.25 1.88 9.66
C PHE A 192 22.50 2.44 11.07
N GLY A 193 21.43 2.80 11.78
CA GLY A 193 21.47 3.39 13.13
C GLY A 193 21.19 2.40 14.26
N SER A 194 21.23 1.08 13.98
CA SER A 194 20.88 0.02 14.93
C SER A 194 21.63 0.12 16.26
N THR A 195 22.91 0.49 16.23
CA THR A 195 23.75 0.67 17.44
C THR A 195 23.33 1.86 18.30
N VAL A 196 22.81 2.93 17.68
CA VAL A 196 22.33 4.15 18.37
C VAL A 196 20.93 3.96 18.93
N ILE A 197 20.08 3.25 18.18
CA ILE A 197 18.70 2.96 18.55
C ILE A 197 18.66 1.89 19.66
N GLY A 198 19.42 0.81 19.52
CA GLY A 198 19.39 -0.31 20.46
C GLY A 198 17.97 -0.82 20.68
N ASN A 199 17.60 -1.08 21.94
CA ASN A 199 16.26 -1.55 22.32
C ASN A 199 15.31 -0.40 22.71
N ASP A 200 15.63 0.83 22.32
CA ASP A 200 14.86 2.02 22.68
C ASP A 200 13.85 2.36 21.58
N ARG A 201 12.57 2.08 21.87
CA ARG A 201 11.46 2.35 20.96
C ARG A 201 11.25 3.84 20.71
N VAL A 202 11.52 4.70 21.69
CA VAL A 202 11.39 6.15 21.51
C VAL A 202 12.46 6.64 20.53
N LYS A 203 13.70 6.14 20.63
CA LYS A 203 14.75 6.44 19.64
C LYS A 203 14.38 5.93 18.25
N LEU A 204 13.85 4.71 18.14
CA LEU A 204 13.40 4.17 16.86
C LEU A 204 12.37 5.10 16.20
N ILE A 205 11.30 5.44 16.93
CA ILE A 205 10.21 6.28 16.41
C ILE A 205 10.70 7.70 16.09
N SER A 206 11.42 8.33 17.00
CA SER A 206 11.89 9.72 16.82
C SER A 206 12.87 9.84 15.66
N LEU A 207 13.82 8.91 15.52
CA LEU A 207 14.81 8.96 14.43
C LEU A 207 14.16 8.62 13.08
N THR A 208 13.26 7.65 13.02
CA THR A 208 12.61 7.27 11.74
C THR A 208 11.58 8.29 11.28
N ILE A 209 10.61 8.64 12.12
CA ILE A 209 9.52 9.56 11.77
C ILE A 209 10.04 11.00 11.71
N GLY A 210 10.87 11.40 12.68
CA GLY A 210 11.52 12.71 12.66
C GLY A 210 12.48 12.85 11.48
N GLY A 211 13.31 11.83 11.21
CA GLY A 211 14.18 11.79 10.04
C GLY A 211 13.41 11.87 8.72
N GLY A 212 12.32 11.11 8.59
CA GLY A 212 11.44 11.17 7.42
C GLY A 212 10.80 12.55 7.24
N PHE A 213 10.34 13.18 8.32
CA PHE A 213 9.80 14.54 8.26
C PHE A 213 10.86 15.57 7.87
N ILE A 214 12.09 15.46 8.39
CA ILE A 214 13.21 16.32 7.97
C ILE A 214 13.50 16.14 6.47
N LEU A 215 13.48 14.91 5.95
CA LEU A 215 13.62 14.67 4.51
C LEU A 215 12.53 15.37 3.69
N HIS A 216 11.27 15.32 4.14
CA HIS A 216 10.19 16.09 3.51
C HIS A 216 10.46 17.60 3.56
N LEU A 217 10.95 18.14 4.68
CA LEU A 217 11.30 19.56 4.76
C LEU A 217 12.43 19.94 3.78
N LEU A 218 13.48 19.13 3.69
CA LEU A 218 14.61 19.35 2.79
C LEU A 218 14.20 19.29 1.31
N VAL A 219 13.26 18.41 0.96
CA VAL A 219 12.70 18.36 -0.40
C VAL A 219 11.74 19.53 -0.61
N GLY A 220 10.91 19.86 0.37
CA GLY A 220 9.96 20.96 0.32
C GLY A 220 10.60 22.33 0.11
N THR A 221 11.79 22.58 0.66
CA THR A 221 12.53 23.83 0.40
C THR A 221 12.90 24.00 -1.08
N ILE A 222 13.03 22.90 -1.83
CA ILE A 222 13.35 22.91 -3.27
C ILE A 222 12.07 23.11 -4.10
N ILE A 223 10.97 22.44 -3.73
CA ILE A 223 9.72 22.40 -4.53
C ILE A 223 8.65 23.41 -4.05
N SER A 224 9.01 24.28 -3.09
CA SER A 224 8.15 25.24 -2.38
C SER A 224 7.34 24.64 -1.22
N LEU A 225 7.64 25.13 -0.01
CA LEU A 225 6.94 24.78 1.24
C LEU A 225 5.62 25.55 1.32
N SER A 226 4.53 24.88 0.98
CA SER A 226 3.17 25.36 1.19
C SER A 226 2.54 24.74 2.44
N LEU A 227 1.45 25.34 2.96
CA LEU A 227 0.67 24.73 4.04
C LEU A 227 0.11 23.34 3.64
N PRO A 228 -0.46 23.14 2.43
CA PRO A 228 -0.85 21.81 1.95
C PRO A 228 0.30 20.81 1.92
N TYR A 229 1.50 21.24 1.52
CA TYR A 229 2.70 20.39 1.52
C TYR A 229 3.03 19.91 2.94
N LEU A 230 3.12 20.84 3.89
CA LEU A 230 3.42 20.54 5.29
C LEU A 230 2.38 19.61 5.92
N LEU A 231 1.10 19.86 5.65
CA LEU A 231 0.01 19.03 6.15
C LEU A 231 0.08 17.61 5.59
N LEU A 232 0.34 17.46 4.29
CA LEU A 232 0.45 16.15 3.66
C LEU A 232 1.71 15.39 4.13
N ALA A 233 2.84 16.09 4.30
CA ALA A 233 4.05 15.51 4.87
C ALA A 233 3.83 15.04 6.32
N ALA A 234 3.10 15.80 7.13
CA ALA A 234 2.72 15.41 8.48
C ALA A 234 1.79 14.19 8.49
N LEU A 235 0.81 14.12 7.57
CA LEU A 235 -0.05 12.96 7.39
C LEU A 235 0.73 11.71 6.99
N TYR A 236 1.69 11.83 6.07
CA TYR A 236 2.59 10.72 5.73
C TYR A 236 3.42 10.27 6.93
N GLY A 237 3.93 11.21 7.72
CA GLY A 237 4.62 10.91 8.99
C GLY A 237 3.72 10.16 9.98
N PHE A 238 2.47 10.58 10.13
CA PHE A 238 1.49 9.93 11.00
C PHE A 238 1.14 8.51 10.53
N ILE A 239 0.89 8.32 9.23
CA ILE A 239 0.64 7.00 8.64
C ILE A 239 1.87 6.10 8.80
N GLY A 240 3.07 6.65 8.58
CA GLY A 240 4.33 5.96 8.80
C GLY A 240 4.50 5.52 10.26
N PHE A 241 4.19 6.41 11.22
CA PHE A 241 4.20 6.11 12.65
C PHE A 241 3.27 4.96 13.00
N ALA A 242 2.00 5.04 12.57
CA ALA A 242 1.02 3.99 12.83
C ALA A 242 1.45 2.64 12.23
N THR A 243 1.96 2.67 11.00
CA THR A 243 2.44 1.47 10.30
C THR A 243 3.66 0.86 10.99
N LEU A 244 4.63 1.67 11.39
CA LEU A 244 5.80 1.23 12.14
C LEU A 244 5.39 0.59 13.47
N GLN A 245 4.48 1.22 14.21
CA GLN A 245 3.99 0.69 15.47
C GLN A 245 3.28 -0.66 15.31
N LEU A 246 2.47 -0.80 14.25
CA LEU A 246 1.84 -2.09 13.93
C LEU A 246 2.86 -3.14 13.53
N CYS A 247 3.89 -2.77 12.77
CA CYS A 247 4.95 -3.67 12.37
C CYS A 247 5.69 -4.20 13.61
N VAL A 248 6.23 -3.31 14.43
CA VAL A 248 7.03 -3.68 15.61
C VAL A 248 6.21 -4.49 16.62
N ASN A 249 4.93 -4.16 16.83
CA ASN A 249 4.08 -4.89 17.77
C ASN A 249 3.55 -6.24 17.26
N ASN A 250 3.79 -6.56 15.98
CA ASN A 250 3.45 -7.84 15.37
C ASN A 250 4.70 -8.71 15.09
N ILE A 251 5.92 -8.19 15.26
CA ILE A 251 7.15 -9.00 15.21
C ILE A 251 7.11 -10.01 16.36
N GLY A 252 7.09 -11.31 16.03
CA GLY A 252 7.03 -12.42 16.98
C GLY A 252 5.67 -13.10 17.13
N LYS A 253 4.63 -12.63 16.44
CA LYS A 253 3.37 -13.38 16.27
C LYS A 253 3.38 -13.98 14.88
N ASP A 254 3.57 -15.29 14.76
CA ASP A 254 3.35 -15.99 13.49
C ASP A 254 1.99 -15.58 12.91
N PRO A 255 1.86 -15.43 11.59
CA PRO A 255 0.56 -15.17 10.98
C PRO A 255 -0.34 -16.34 11.39
N VAL A 256 -1.30 -16.04 12.26
CA VAL A 256 -2.31 -17.00 12.70
C VAL A 256 -2.97 -17.52 11.44
N SER A 257 -2.72 -18.79 11.11
CA SER A 257 -3.50 -19.51 10.10
C SER A 257 -4.98 -19.33 10.44
N PRO A 258 -5.82 -18.96 9.45
CA PRO A 258 -7.26 -18.88 9.66
C PRO A 258 -7.85 -20.20 10.17
#